data_AF-A0AAU0QQ99-F1
#
_entry.id   AF-A0AAU0QQ99-F1
#
_cell.length_a   1.000
_cell.length_b   1.000
_cell.length_c   1.000
_cell.angle_alpha   90.00
_cell.angle_beta   90.00
_cell.angle_gamma   90.00
#
_symmetry.space_group_name_H-M   'P 1'
#
loop_
_entity.id
_entity.type
_entity.pdbx_description
1 polymer ?
#
loop_
_entity_poly.entity_id
_entity_poly.type
_entity_poly.pdbx_seq_one_letter_code
_entity_poly.pdbx_strand_id
1 'polypeptide(L)'
;MWENPKLRKRIEDRIRRPGGYHEWHLVARTPKFKEWGISMNDIKEMRTLTKDVKFVNPPGVHGGEGSTVAHNQILRIIDTSKDYETFVKRLNNWAEDRLESGKMGLPIELRR
;
A
#
# COMPACT_ATOMS: atom_id res chain seq x y z
N MET A 1 9.43 19.84 5.76
CA MET A 1 9.39 19.55 4.30
C MET A 1 8.09 18.89 3.86
N TRP A 2 7.59 17.85 4.54
CA TRP A 2 6.32 17.19 4.20
C TRP A 2 5.06 18.05 4.44
N GLU A 3 5.16 19.04 5.33
CA GLU A 3 4.07 19.97 5.69
C GLU A 3 3.70 20.95 4.58
N ASN A 4 4.57 21.18 3.59
CA ASN A 4 4.26 22.05 2.46
C ASN A 4 3.44 21.25 1.41
N PRO A 5 2.16 21.56 1.18
CA PRO A 5 1.29 20.74 0.34
C PRO A 5 1.73 20.68 -1.13
N LYS A 6 2.30 21.77 -1.67
CA LYS A 6 2.79 21.81 -3.05
C LYS A 6 4.03 20.93 -3.23
N LEU A 7 4.95 20.98 -2.27
CA LEU A 7 6.15 20.14 -2.29
C LEU A 7 5.79 18.67 -2.07
N ARG A 8 4.89 18.38 -1.11
CA ARG A 8 4.36 17.04 -0.86
C ARG A 8 3.76 16.46 -2.13
N LYS A 9 2.84 17.17 -2.78
CA LYS A 9 2.22 16.71 -4.03
C LYS A 9 3.25 16.36 -5.10
N ARG A 10 4.28 17.21 -5.30
CA ARG A 10 5.36 16.91 -6.26
C ARG A 10 6.17 15.66 -5.91
N ILE A 11 6.40 15.41 -4.63
CA ILE A 11 7.10 14.21 -4.15
C ILE A 11 6.22 12.98 -4.37
N GLU A 12 4.95 13.04 -3.95
CA GLU A 12 3.97 11.98 -4.18
C GLU A 12 3.87 11.63 -5.66
N ASP A 13 3.69 12.64 -6.53
CA ASP A 13 3.56 12.46 -7.98
C ASP A 13 4.81 11.80 -8.61
N ARG A 14 6.00 12.01 -8.03
CA ARG A 14 7.24 11.34 -8.48
C ARG A 14 7.31 9.89 -8.02
N ILE A 15 6.81 9.58 -6.83
CA ILE A 15 6.79 8.23 -6.29
C ILE A 15 5.77 7.37 -7.06
N ARG A 16 4.60 7.93 -7.37
CA ARG A 16 3.52 7.28 -8.12
C ARG A 16 3.82 7.00 -9.60
N ARG A 17 5.02 7.32 -10.07
CA ARG A 17 5.42 7.16 -11.48
C ARG A 17 6.40 5.99 -11.66
N PRO A 18 6.22 5.16 -12.71
CA PRO A 18 5.11 5.16 -13.67
C PRO A 18 3.77 4.72 -13.06
N GLY A 19 2.65 5.16 -13.65
CA GLY A 19 1.31 4.70 -13.24
C GLY A 19 1.04 3.25 -13.62
N GLY A 20 -0.14 2.74 -13.27
CA GLY A 20 -0.54 1.35 -13.54
C GLY A 20 -0.12 0.35 -12.46
N TYR A 21 0.46 0.84 -11.37
CA TYR A 21 0.85 0.05 -10.21
C TYR A 21 0.05 0.45 -8.97
N HIS A 22 -0.34 -0.54 -8.17
CA HIS A 22 -0.87 -0.35 -6.83
C HIS A 22 0.26 -0.28 -5.82
N GLU A 23 0.21 0.70 -4.92
CA GLU A 23 1.23 0.94 -3.90
C GLU A 23 0.80 0.31 -2.58
N TRP A 24 1.55 -0.69 -2.09
CA TRP A 24 1.28 -1.34 -0.80
C TRP A 24 1.82 -0.52 0.38
N HIS A 25 2.92 0.20 0.15
CA HIS A 25 3.29 1.36 0.95
C HIS A 25 2.56 2.59 0.43
N LEU A 26 1.29 2.75 0.83
CA LEU A 26 0.46 3.85 0.34
C LEU A 26 1.18 5.19 0.49
N VAL A 27 1.39 5.87 -0.63
CA VAL A 27 2.16 7.12 -0.70
C VAL A 27 1.58 8.22 0.20
N ALA A 28 0.26 8.18 0.45
CA ALA A 28 -0.41 9.08 1.40
C ALA A 28 0.08 8.92 2.87
N ARG A 29 0.80 7.85 3.19
CA ARG A 29 1.38 7.54 4.51
C ARG A 29 2.90 7.46 4.50
N THR A 30 3.56 8.02 3.49
CA THR A 30 5.03 8.11 3.45
C THR A 30 5.67 8.60 4.76
N PRO A 31 5.16 9.62 5.48
CA PRO A 31 5.75 10.01 6.77
C PRO A 31 5.81 8.88 7.78
N LYS A 32 4.76 8.05 7.84
CA LYS A 32 4.70 6.91 8.76
C LYS A 32 5.75 5.86 8.42
N PHE A 33 5.90 5.56 7.13
CA PHE A 33 6.95 4.66 6.66
C PHE A 33 8.37 5.24 6.92
N LYS A 34 8.54 6.56 6.81
CA LYS A 34 9.80 7.22 7.19
C LYS A 34 10.09 7.12 8.68
N GLU A 35 9.09 7.26 9.55
CA GLU A 35 9.25 7.03 11.01
C GLU A 35 9.70 5.60 11.32
N TRP A 36 9.24 4.62 10.56
CA TRP A 36 9.68 3.22 10.67
C TRP A 36 11.03 2.92 9.98
N GLY A 37 11.72 3.94 9.47
CA GLY A 37 13.03 3.78 8.84
C GLY A 37 13.01 3.29 7.38
N ILE A 38 11.84 3.19 6.75
CA ILE A 38 11.72 2.71 5.36
C ILE A 38 12.27 3.76 4.39
N SER A 39 13.04 3.32 3.40
CA SER A 39 13.62 4.21 2.40
C SER A 39 12.56 4.67 1.38
N MET A 40 12.81 5.77 0.69
CA MET A 40 11.90 6.22 -0.39
C MET A 40 11.87 5.21 -1.55
N ASN A 41 12.97 4.50 -1.78
CA ASN A 41 13.05 3.47 -2.81
C ASN A 41 12.16 2.28 -2.42
N ASP A 42 12.20 1.83 -1.17
CA ASP A 42 11.34 0.71 -0.72
C ASP A 42 9.86 1.10 -0.72
N ILE A 43 9.52 2.35 -0.38
CA ILE A 43 8.15 2.86 -0.51
C ILE A 43 7.69 2.77 -1.98
N LYS A 44 8.57 3.09 -2.92
CA LYS A 44 8.27 3.08 -4.35
C LYS A 44 8.20 1.66 -4.94
N GLU A 45 9.08 0.77 -4.52
CA GLU A 45 9.21 -0.57 -5.13
C GLU A 45 8.20 -1.59 -4.58
N MET A 46 7.60 -1.36 -3.40
CA MET A 46 6.55 -2.25 -2.88
C MET A 46 5.21 -2.03 -3.58
N ARG A 47 5.15 -2.46 -4.84
CA ARG A 47 4.04 -2.25 -5.75
C ARG A 47 3.75 -3.49 -6.59
N THR A 48 2.51 -3.62 -7.03
CA THR A 48 2.09 -4.66 -7.98
C THR A 48 1.29 -4.04 -9.12
N LEU A 49 1.17 -4.72 -10.26
CA LEU A 49 0.37 -4.20 -11.36
C LEU A 49 -1.10 -4.11 -10.93
N THR A 50 -1.73 -2.98 -11.18
CA THR A 50 -3.14 -2.74 -10.81
C THR A 50 -4.09 -3.79 -11.38
N LYS A 51 -3.84 -4.27 -12.60
CA LYS A 51 -4.61 -5.35 -13.25
C LYS A 51 -4.54 -6.70 -12.51
N ASP A 52 -3.52 -6.91 -11.69
CA ASP A 52 -3.32 -8.15 -10.93
C ASP A 52 -3.88 -8.01 -9.49
N VAL A 53 -4.38 -6.82 -9.12
CA VAL A 53 -5.01 -6.57 -7.82
C VAL A 53 -6.51 -6.74 -7.95
N LYS A 54 -6.98 -7.91 -7.54
CA LYS A 54 -8.40 -8.25 -7.45
C LYS A 54 -8.77 -8.55 -6.01
N PHE A 55 -9.86 -7.96 -5.57
CA PHE A 55 -10.37 -8.12 -4.22
C PHE A 55 -11.42 -9.22 -4.15
N VAL A 56 -11.45 -9.92 -3.03
CA VAL A 56 -12.53 -10.83 -2.62
C VAL A 56 -13.12 -10.34 -1.31
N ASN A 57 -14.36 -10.77 -1.00
CA ASN A 57 -15.04 -10.50 0.27
C ASN A 57 -15.15 -9.01 0.68
N PRO A 58 -15.85 -8.15 -0.09
CA PRO A 58 -16.59 -8.43 -1.33
C PRO A 58 -15.69 -8.38 -2.58
N PRO A 59 -16.13 -8.98 -3.71
CA PRO A 59 -15.44 -8.89 -4.99
C PRO A 59 -15.18 -7.44 -5.42
N GLY A 60 -14.05 -7.20 -6.08
CA GLY A 60 -13.70 -5.88 -6.57
C GLY A 60 -12.39 -5.83 -7.33
N VAL A 61 -12.04 -4.66 -7.86
CA VAL A 61 -10.81 -4.42 -8.61
C VAL A 61 -10.19 -3.09 -8.25
N HIS A 62 -8.89 -2.95 -8.48
CA HIS A 62 -8.20 -1.68 -8.27
C HIS A 62 -8.82 -0.55 -9.12
N GLY A 63 -9.16 0.58 -8.46
CA GLY A 63 -9.75 1.75 -9.11
C GLY A 63 -11.23 1.61 -9.46
N GLY A 64 -11.85 0.46 -9.19
CA GLY A 64 -13.26 0.20 -9.41
C GLY A 64 -14.02 -0.15 -8.13
N GLU A 65 -15.01 -1.02 -8.26
CA GLU A 65 -15.80 -1.51 -7.13
C GLU A 65 -14.92 -2.13 -6.04
N GLY A 66 -15.26 -1.86 -4.78
CA GLY A 66 -14.52 -2.35 -3.61
C GLY A 66 -13.17 -1.64 -3.36
N SER A 67 -12.63 -0.88 -4.32
CA SER A 67 -11.30 -0.27 -4.20
C SER A 67 -11.19 0.70 -3.03
N THR A 68 -12.17 1.57 -2.83
CA THR A 68 -12.16 2.53 -1.70
C THR A 68 -12.19 1.82 -0.35
N VAL A 69 -12.96 0.74 -0.24
CA VAL A 69 -13.04 -0.06 1.00
C VAL A 69 -11.69 -0.73 1.28
N ALA A 70 -11.08 -1.35 0.26
CA ALA A 70 -9.76 -1.96 0.39
C ALA A 70 -8.69 -0.94 0.81
N HIS A 71 -8.63 0.22 0.15
CA HIS A 71 -7.71 1.31 0.53
C HIS A 71 -7.90 1.77 1.96
N ASN A 72 -9.13 2.01 2.40
CA ASN A 72 -9.42 2.45 3.77
C ASN A 72 -8.98 1.42 4.83
N GLN A 73 -9.08 0.13 4.52
CA GLN A 73 -8.61 -0.92 5.43
C GLN A 73 -7.09 -0.96 5.51
N ILE A 74 -6.38 -0.88 4.39
CA ILE A 74 -4.92 -0.84 4.38
C ILE A 74 -4.43 0.43 5.10
N LEU A 75 -5.04 1.59 4.85
CA LEU A 75 -4.76 2.83 5.58
C LEU A 75 -4.91 2.62 7.09
N ARG A 76 -6.00 1.98 7.53
CA ARG A 76 -6.21 1.66 8.95
C ARG A 76 -5.13 0.73 9.50
N ILE A 77 -4.69 -0.27 8.73
CA ILE A 77 -3.60 -1.17 9.15
C ILE A 77 -2.31 -0.36 9.35
N ILE A 78 -1.96 0.53 8.43
CA ILE A 78 -0.79 1.40 8.54
C ILE A 78 -0.90 2.30 9.78
N ASP A 79 -2.01 3.03 9.92
CA ASP A 79 -2.20 4.06 10.94
C ASP A 79 -2.23 3.48 12.36
N THR A 80 -2.66 2.23 12.51
CA THR A 80 -2.79 1.57 13.81
C THR A 80 -1.67 0.59 14.13
N SER A 81 -0.68 0.41 13.25
CA SER A 81 0.46 -0.45 13.52
C SER A 81 1.53 0.30 14.31
N LYS A 82 2.10 -0.37 15.31
CA LYS A 82 3.14 0.22 16.17
C LYS A 82 4.48 0.36 15.44
N ASP A 83 4.81 -0.61 14.61
CA ASP A 83 6.07 -0.73 13.87
C ASP A 83 5.83 -1.39 12.51
N TYR A 84 6.87 -1.40 11.69
CA TYR A 84 6.82 -1.94 10.34
C TYR A 84 6.49 -3.43 10.31
N GLU A 85 7.10 -4.23 11.18
CA GLU A 85 6.85 -5.68 11.23
C GLU A 85 5.39 -6.00 11.57
N THR A 86 4.80 -5.25 12.49
CA THR A 86 3.37 -5.35 12.80
C THR A 86 2.51 -4.98 11.60
N PHE A 87 2.87 -3.93 10.86
CA PHE A 87 2.19 -3.56 9.61
C PHE A 87 2.27 -4.69 8.57
N VAL A 88 3.46 -5.24 8.31
CA VAL A 88 3.66 -6.30 7.31
C VAL A 88 2.83 -7.53 7.67
N LYS A 89 2.89 -8.00 8.92
CA LYS A 89 2.11 -9.16 9.37
C LYS A 89 0.60 -8.94 9.19
N ARG A 90 0.10 -7.76 9.56
CA ARG A 90 -1.33 -7.43 9.43
C ARG A 90 -1.76 -7.26 7.97
N LEU A 91 -0.88 -6.73 7.13
CA LEU A 91 -1.11 -6.64 5.69
C LEU A 91 -1.21 -8.03 5.07
N ASN A 92 -0.34 -8.98 5.45
CA ASN A 92 -0.41 -10.36 4.97
C ASN A 92 -1.72 -11.03 5.38
N ASN A 93 -2.11 -10.91 6.65
CA ASN A 93 -3.40 -11.45 7.10
C ASN A 93 -4.58 -10.84 6.32
N TRP A 94 -4.56 -9.52 6.12
CA TRP A 94 -5.59 -8.86 5.31
C TRP A 94 -5.57 -9.37 3.86
N ALA A 95 -4.38 -9.59 3.29
CA ALA A 95 -4.23 -10.06 1.91
C ALA A 95 -4.74 -11.48 1.72
N GLU A 96 -4.50 -12.39 2.67
CA GLU A 96 -5.06 -13.76 2.66
C GLU A 96 -6.59 -13.74 2.58
N ASP A 97 -7.24 -12.81 3.30
CA ASP A 97 -8.70 -12.72 3.34
C ASP A 97 -9.31 -11.92 2.17
N ARG A 98 -8.54 -10.99 1.59
CA ARG A 98 -9.05 -9.95 0.69
C ARG A 98 -8.51 -9.93 -0.71
N LEU A 99 -7.43 -10.66 -1.03
CA LEU A 99 -6.93 -10.78 -2.40
C LEU A 99 -7.29 -12.14 -2.98
N GLU A 100 -7.66 -12.17 -4.26
CA GLU A 100 -7.93 -13.42 -4.99
C GLU A 100 -6.74 -14.39 -4.92
N SER A 101 -5.51 -13.86 -4.92
CA SER A 101 -4.26 -14.61 -4.80
C SER A 101 -3.74 -14.74 -3.36
N GLY A 102 -4.53 -14.36 -2.36
CA GLY A 102 -4.10 -14.28 -0.97
C GLY A 102 -2.85 -13.40 -0.82
N LYS A 103 -1.96 -13.74 0.12
CA LYS A 103 -0.68 -13.03 0.28
C LYS A 103 0.23 -13.10 -0.95
N MET A 104 0.02 -14.04 -1.87
CA MET A 104 0.82 -14.13 -3.11
C MET A 104 0.56 -12.94 -4.04
N GLY A 105 -0.52 -12.20 -3.83
CA GLY A 105 -0.80 -10.92 -4.48
C GLY A 105 0.06 -9.75 -4.00
N LEU A 106 0.87 -9.93 -2.96
CA LEU A 106 1.83 -8.95 -2.47
C LEU A 106 3.20 -9.10 -3.16
N PRO A 107 4.05 -8.04 -3.20
CA PRO A 107 5.47 -8.13 -3.53
C PRO A 107 6.18 -9.16 -2.65
N ILE A 108 7.20 -9.84 -3.19
CA ILE A 108 7.84 -10.97 -2.50
C ILE A 108 8.47 -10.55 -1.16
N GLU A 109 8.99 -9.33 -1.09
CA GLU A 109 9.59 -8.73 0.10
C GLU A 109 8.58 -8.49 1.23
N LEU A 110 7.29 -8.43 0.90
CA LEU A 110 6.22 -8.29 1.89
C LEU A 110 5.64 -9.63 2.32
N ARG A 111 5.95 -10.77 1.68
CA ARG A 111 5.32 -12.07 1.97
C ARG A 111 5.93 -12.75 3.20
N ARG A 112 5.52 -12.36 4.41
CA ARG A 112 6.01 -12.93 5.67
C ARG A 112 5.04 -12.79 6.84
#